data_AF-A0A0V9UGR3-F1
#
_entry.id   AF-A0A0V9UGR3-F1
#
_cell.length_a   1.000
_cell.length_b   1.000
_cell.length_c   1.000
_cell.angle_alpha   90.00
_cell.angle_beta   90.00
_cell.angle_gamma   90.00
#
_symmetry.space_group_name_H-M   'P 1'
#
loop_
_entity.id
_entity.type
_entity.pdbx_description
1 polymer ?
#
loop_
_entity_poly.entity_id
_entity_poly.type
_entity_poly.pdbx_seq_one_letter_code
_entity_poly.pdbx_strand_id
1 'polypeptide(L)'
;MERAMSNLDAVEAHLLNLEPAADVLGQMPCLLRHVQCHLRPNDSRRQEFERLARRLGIGDSDGSAVATVEPDRAVQEQLVDEERRRIVTIVRAASSAALREQVRLRSFRNIVVATTVLMTLLAVGLAIIGLLYPALVPMCFVPEESGTAVVVCPNGQSQPFVPLSGNQLTDGQEIDAIVAATVRPADLLVIELVGMTAAAIAAAAAIRGLKGSSERYGLPVALAALKLPMGAITAFLGLLLLRGQFVPGLGALDTPAQIVAWALVFGYGQQLFTRLVDQQGQVVLETVRGADKRETGTSSD
;
A
#
# COMPACT_ATOMS: atom_id res chain seq x y z
N MET A 1 -0.53 -11.81 22.06
CA MET A 1 -1.94 -11.98 21.63
C MET A 1 -2.15 -13.23 20.75
N GLU A 2 -1.26 -13.58 19.82
CA GLU A 2 -1.41 -14.83 19.02
C GLU A 2 -1.48 -16.09 19.88
N ARG A 3 -0.64 -16.17 20.92
CA ARG A 3 -0.75 -17.21 21.94
C ARG A 3 -2.11 -17.20 22.65
N ALA A 4 -2.71 -16.04 22.88
CA ALA A 4 -4.01 -15.95 23.55
C ALA A 4 -5.16 -16.43 22.65
N MET A 5 -5.14 -16.11 21.35
CA MET A 5 -6.13 -16.63 20.39
C MET A 5 -5.95 -18.13 20.14
N SER A 6 -4.72 -18.60 19.95
CA SER A 6 -4.46 -20.04 19.83
C SER A 6 -4.87 -20.81 21.08
N ASN A 7 -4.70 -20.23 22.26
CA ASN A 7 -5.17 -20.82 23.51
C ASN A 7 -6.69 -20.76 23.62
N LEU A 8 -7.34 -19.68 23.15
CA LEU A 8 -8.79 -19.55 23.15
C LEU A 8 -9.45 -20.61 22.26
N ASP A 9 -8.97 -20.80 21.04
CA ASP A 9 -9.49 -21.83 20.13
C ASP A 9 -9.23 -23.25 20.67
N ALA A 10 -8.08 -23.45 21.34
CA ALA A 10 -7.79 -24.70 22.03
C ALA A 10 -8.77 -24.95 23.19
N VAL A 11 -9.10 -23.91 23.95
CA VAL A 11 -10.08 -23.92 25.04
C VAL A 11 -11.49 -24.15 24.51
N GLU A 12 -11.93 -23.46 23.46
CA GLU A 12 -13.26 -23.62 22.87
C GLU A 12 -13.48 -25.06 22.40
N ALA A 13 -12.48 -25.64 21.74
CA ALA A 13 -12.52 -27.04 21.36
C ALA A 13 -12.43 -28.01 22.55
N HIS A 14 -11.86 -27.58 23.68
CA HIS A 14 -11.91 -28.37 24.92
C HIS A 14 -13.27 -28.25 25.62
N LEU A 15 -13.90 -27.07 25.54
CA LEU A 15 -15.25 -26.80 26.06
C LEU A 15 -16.27 -27.69 25.37
N LEU A 16 -16.20 -27.82 24.04
CA LEU A 16 -17.04 -28.74 23.25
C LEU A 16 -16.87 -30.22 23.63
N ASN A 17 -15.77 -30.60 24.29
CA ASN A 17 -15.63 -31.96 24.82
C ASN A 17 -16.29 -32.14 26.19
N LEU A 18 -16.51 -31.05 26.92
CA LEU A 18 -17.07 -31.05 28.27
C LEU A 18 -18.57 -30.68 28.28
N GLU A 19 -19.07 -30.02 27.25
CA GLU A 19 -20.46 -29.61 27.13
C GLU A 19 -21.43 -30.81 26.96
N PRO A 20 -22.60 -30.78 27.61
CA PRO A 20 -23.67 -31.75 27.36
C PRO A 20 -24.02 -31.86 25.87
N ALA A 21 -24.39 -33.06 25.40
CA ALA A 21 -24.74 -33.28 24.00
C ALA A 21 -25.94 -32.43 23.53
N ALA A 22 -26.87 -32.12 24.44
CA ALA A 22 -28.00 -31.23 24.20
C ALA A 22 -27.58 -29.80 23.84
N ASP A 23 -26.51 -29.28 24.46
CA ASP A 23 -26.01 -27.92 24.20
C ASP A 23 -25.26 -27.87 22.87
N VAL A 24 -24.42 -28.87 22.60
CA VAL A 24 -23.71 -29.00 21.32
C VAL A 24 -24.69 -29.15 20.15
N LEU A 25 -25.78 -29.90 20.35
CA LEU A 25 -26.87 -30.03 19.38
C LEU A 25 -27.51 -28.67 19.07
N GLY A 26 -27.74 -27.84 20.09
CA GLY A 26 -28.23 -26.47 19.93
C GLY A 26 -27.27 -25.54 19.18
N GLN A 27 -25.96 -25.75 19.34
CA GLN A 27 -24.92 -24.96 18.66
C GLN A 27 -24.65 -25.40 17.21
N MET A 28 -25.10 -26.59 16.79
CA MET A 28 -24.78 -27.16 15.46
C MET A 28 -25.06 -26.25 14.26
N PRO A 29 -26.16 -25.48 14.19
CA PRO A 29 -26.36 -24.57 13.06
C PRO A 29 -25.26 -23.50 12.96
N CYS A 30 -24.78 -23.00 14.09
CA CYS A 30 -23.69 -22.05 14.17
C CYS A 30 -22.36 -22.70 13.74
N LEU A 31 -22.07 -23.90 14.27
CA LEU A 31 -20.87 -24.67 13.93
C LEU A 31 -20.82 -25.03 12.44
N LEU A 32 -21.97 -25.41 11.85
CA LEU A 32 -22.11 -25.68 10.43
C LEU A 32 -21.77 -24.44 9.60
N ARG A 33 -22.30 -23.28 9.97
CA ARG A 33 -22.00 -22.02 9.30
C ARG A 33 -20.51 -21.66 9.41
N HIS A 34 -19.91 -21.83 10.59
CA HIS A 34 -18.49 -21.58 10.81
C HIS A 34 -17.61 -22.47 9.91
N VAL A 35 -17.91 -23.77 9.85
CA VAL A 35 -17.24 -24.73 8.96
C VAL A 35 -17.38 -24.34 7.49
N GLN A 36 -18.59 -23.99 7.04
CA GLN A 36 -18.85 -23.60 5.65
C GLN A 36 -18.13 -22.31 5.24
N CYS A 37 -17.95 -21.38 6.17
CA CYS A 37 -17.25 -20.12 5.92
C CYS A 37 -15.73 -20.29 5.75
N HIS A 38 -15.11 -21.20 6.50
CA HIS A 38 -13.64 -21.32 6.56
C HIS A 38 -13.06 -22.56 5.87
N LEU A 39 -13.89 -23.55 5.54
CA LEU A 39 -13.47 -24.74 4.79
C LEU A 39 -14.05 -24.72 3.37
N ARG A 40 -13.22 -25.10 2.39
CA ARG A 40 -13.60 -25.16 0.97
C ARG A 40 -14.69 -26.20 0.74
N PRO A 41 -15.59 -26.03 -0.24
CA PRO A 41 -16.64 -27.00 -0.56
C PRO A 41 -16.14 -28.43 -0.85
N ASN A 42 -14.92 -28.56 -1.38
CA ASN A 42 -14.29 -29.85 -1.69
C ASN A 42 -13.48 -30.44 -0.51
N ASP A 43 -13.43 -29.80 0.65
CA ASP A 43 -12.75 -30.34 1.83
C ASP A 43 -13.56 -31.51 2.39
N SER A 44 -12.94 -32.69 2.55
CA SER A 44 -13.60 -33.89 3.06
C SER A 44 -14.24 -33.67 4.42
N ARG A 45 -13.60 -32.87 5.29
CA ARG A 45 -14.08 -32.54 6.64
C ARG A 45 -15.37 -31.73 6.60
N ARG A 46 -15.49 -30.80 5.66
CA ARG A 46 -16.72 -30.02 5.46
C ARG A 46 -17.86 -30.92 4.99
N GLN A 47 -17.61 -31.76 4.01
CA GLN A 47 -18.62 -32.68 3.49
C GLN A 47 -19.11 -33.66 4.56
N GLU A 48 -18.21 -34.15 5.41
CA GLU A 48 -18.55 -34.98 6.56
C GLU A 48 -19.43 -34.23 7.57
N PHE A 49 -19.09 -32.97 7.88
CA PHE A 49 -19.90 -32.15 8.78
C PHE A 49 -21.30 -31.86 8.21
N GLU A 50 -21.40 -31.58 6.91
CA GLU A 50 -22.68 -31.37 6.21
C GLU A 50 -23.52 -32.67 6.14
N ARG A 51 -22.89 -33.84 6.04
CA ARG A 51 -23.59 -35.13 6.17
C ARG A 51 -24.11 -35.35 7.59
N LEU A 52 -23.30 -35.02 8.60
CA LEU A 52 -23.70 -35.13 10.00
C LEU A 52 -24.85 -34.18 10.34
N ALA A 53 -24.78 -32.92 9.87
CA ALA A 53 -25.85 -31.94 10.05
C ALA A 53 -27.16 -32.43 9.43
N ARG A 54 -27.14 -32.96 8.19
CA ARG A 54 -28.32 -33.56 7.56
C ARG A 54 -28.91 -34.74 8.34
N ARG A 55 -28.07 -35.62 8.92
CA ARG A 55 -28.52 -36.72 9.79
C ARG A 55 -29.20 -36.22 11.06
N LEU A 56 -28.82 -35.05 11.55
CA LEU A 56 -29.42 -34.38 12.69
C LEU A 56 -30.65 -33.54 12.30
N GLY A 57 -31.04 -33.50 11.02
CA GLY A 57 -32.13 -32.63 10.55
C GLY A 57 -31.76 -31.14 10.49
N ILE A 58 -30.46 -30.83 10.52
CA ILE A 58 -29.92 -29.48 10.55
C ILE A 58 -29.44 -29.13 9.14
N GLY A 59 -30.16 -28.20 8.50
CA GLY A 59 -29.89 -27.78 7.13
C GLY A 59 -30.80 -28.46 6.12
N ASP A 60 -32.03 -27.97 6.02
CA ASP A 60 -32.67 -27.58 4.76
C ASP A 60 -33.93 -26.77 5.08
N SER A 61 -34.03 -25.53 4.57
CA SER A 61 -35.25 -24.72 4.52
C SER A 61 -35.71 -24.49 3.08
N ASP A 62 -35.20 -25.27 2.12
CA ASP A 62 -35.76 -25.30 0.78
C ASP A 62 -37.02 -26.17 0.78
N GLY A 63 -38.15 -25.55 1.13
CA GLY A 63 -39.48 -25.65 0.50
C GLY A 63 -40.11 -27.00 0.09
N SER A 64 -39.47 -28.14 0.30
CA SER A 64 -40.01 -29.45 -0.03
C SER A 64 -40.30 -30.17 1.28
N ALA A 65 -41.55 -30.02 1.71
CA ALA A 65 -42.16 -30.76 2.81
C ALA A 65 -42.14 -32.27 2.51
N VAL A 66 -40.98 -32.90 2.68
CA VAL A 66 -40.90 -34.33 2.95
C VAL A 66 -41.03 -34.44 4.46
N ALA A 67 -42.14 -35.04 4.90
CA ALA A 67 -42.39 -35.39 6.28
C ALA A 67 -41.27 -36.31 6.80
N THR A 68 -40.17 -35.72 7.25
CA THR A 68 -39.20 -36.41 8.06
C THR A 68 -39.81 -36.49 9.44
N VAL A 69 -40.05 -37.73 9.89
CA VAL A 69 -40.29 -38.06 11.29
C VAL A 69 -39.30 -37.23 12.10
N GLU A 70 -39.77 -36.29 12.92
CA GLU A 70 -38.88 -35.51 13.78
C GLU A 70 -38.02 -36.52 14.55
N PRO A 71 -36.69 -36.52 14.36
CA PRO A 71 -35.85 -37.48 15.03
C PRO A 71 -36.04 -37.28 16.54
N ASP A 72 -36.25 -38.38 17.27
CA ASP A 72 -36.32 -38.30 18.72
C ASP A 72 -35.05 -37.60 19.23
N ARG A 73 -35.24 -36.57 20.04
CA ARG A 73 -34.17 -35.72 20.55
C ARG A 73 -33.12 -36.54 21.30
N ALA A 74 -33.54 -37.62 21.97
CA ALA A 74 -32.64 -38.57 22.61
C ALA A 74 -31.69 -39.27 21.62
N VAL A 75 -32.17 -39.60 20.42
CA VAL A 75 -31.37 -40.23 19.36
C VAL A 75 -30.39 -39.22 18.75
N GLN A 76 -30.81 -37.95 18.59
CA GLN A 76 -29.92 -36.88 18.13
C GLN A 76 -28.79 -36.61 19.12
N GLU A 77 -29.11 -36.55 20.42
CA GLU A 77 -28.12 -36.35 21.48
C GLU A 77 -27.12 -37.52 21.54
N GLN A 78 -27.59 -38.77 21.41
CA GLN A 78 -26.71 -39.95 21.31
C GLN A 78 -25.79 -39.87 20.09
N LEU A 79 -26.31 -39.47 18.93
CA LEU A 79 -25.52 -39.32 17.71
C LEU A 79 -24.45 -38.22 17.85
N VAL A 80 -24.79 -37.08 18.47
CA VAL A 80 -23.84 -35.99 18.75
C VAL A 80 -22.74 -36.48 19.68
N ASP A 81 -23.07 -37.25 20.71
CA ASP A 81 -22.09 -37.75 21.66
C ASP A 81 -21.13 -38.78 21.04
N GLU A 82 -21.66 -39.68 20.20
CA GLU A 82 -20.85 -40.65 19.43
C GLU A 82 -19.88 -39.95 18.48
N GLU A 83 -20.35 -38.92 17.76
CA GLU A 83 -19.58 -38.20 16.75
C GLU A 83 -18.82 -36.99 17.32
N ARG A 84 -18.89 -36.73 18.63
CA ARG A 84 -18.33 -35.56 19.30
C ARG A 84 -16.87 -35.29 18.93
N ARG A 85 -16.04 -36.33 18.97
CA ARG A 85 -14.61 -36.22 18.62
C ARG A 85 -14.41 -35.77 17.17
N ARG A 86 -15.26 -36.20 16.24
CA ARG A 86 -15.20 -35.76 14.84
C ARG A 86 -15.64 -34.30 14.71
N ILE A 87 -16.76 -33.92 15.33
CA ILE A 87 -17.26 -32.53 15.37
C ILE A 87 -16.15 -31.58 15.84
N VAL A 88 -15.54 -31.87 17.00
CA VAL A 88 -14.47 -31.04 17.58
C VAL A 88 -13.27 -30.92 16.63
N THR A 89 -12.88 -32.02 15.98
CA THR A 89 -11.73 -32.04 15.06
C THR A 89 -11.99 -31.18 13.83
N ILE A 90 -13.22 -31.22 13.29
CA ILE A 90 -13.61 -30.42 12.12
C ILE A 90 -13.71 -28.93 12.48
N VAL A 91 -14.27 -28.59 13.65
CA VAL A 91 -14.34 -27.20 14.13
C VAL A 91 -12.95 -26.63 14.42
N ARG A 92 -12.04 -27.42 15.01
CA ARG A 92 -10.61 -27.04 15.14
C ARG A 92 -9.94 -26.78 13.80
N ALA A 93 -10.26 -27.59 12.79
CA ALA A 93 -9.74 -27.37 11.45
C ALA A 93 -10.25 -26.06 10.85
N ALA A 94 -11.55 -25.77 10.97
CA ALA A 94 -12.15 -24.53 10.50
C ALA A 94 -11.57 -23.29 11.20
N SER A 95 -11.45 -23.30 12.53
CA SER A 95 -10.83 -22.21 13.30
C SER A 95 -9.35 -22.01 12.94
N SER A 96 -8.60 -23.10 12.75
CA SER A 96 -7.20 -23.00 12.30
C SER A 96 -7.06 -22.39 10.89
N ALA A 97 -8.03 -22.64 10.00
CA ALA A 97 -8.07 -22.04 8.67
C ALA A 97 -8.40 -20.54 8.74
N ALA A 98 -9.39 -20.17 9.58
CA ALA A 98 -9.75 -18.78 9.86
C ALA A 98 -8.56 -17.98 10.43
N LEU A 99 -7.78 -18.57 11.34
CA LEU A 99 -6.58 -17.99 11.91
C LEU A 99 -5.52 -17.66 10.84
N ARG A 100 -5.29 -18.58 9.88
CA ARG A 100 -4.29 -18.39 8.82
C ARG A 100 -4.62 -17.19 7.94
N GLU A 101 -5.91 -16.93 7.69
CA GLU A 101 -6.36 -15.74 6.96
C GLU A 101 -6.07 -14.46 7.75
N GLN A 102 -6.33 -14.46 9.06
CA GLN A 102 -6.11 -13.29 9.92
C GLN A 102 -4.61 -12.97 10.12
N VAL A 103 -3.74 -13.98 10.22
CA VAL A 103 -2.29 -13.76 10.39
C VAL A 103 -1.68 -13.05 9.18
N ARG A 104 -2.13 -13.38 7.95
CA ARG A 104 -1.67 -12.72 6.73
C ARG A 104 -2.02 -11.23 6.73
N LEU A 105 -3.22 -10.89 7.19
CA LEU A 105 -3.67 -9.50 7.26
C LEU A 105 -2.86 -8.67 8.27
N ARG A 106 -2.49 -9.24 9.42
CA ARG A 106 -1.64 -8.55 10.41
C ARG A 106 -0.21 -8.36 9.95
N SER A 107 0.41 -9.40 9.36
CA SER A 107 1.78 -9.28 8.81
C SER A 107 1.82 -8.21 7.72
N PHE A 108 0.84 -8.22 6.80
CA PHE A 108 0.70 -7.19 5.78
C PHE A 108 0.52 -5.79 6.39
N ARG A 109 -0.34 -5.64 7.40
CA ARG A 109 -0.49 -4.36 8.10
C ARG A 109 0.81 -3.90 8.76
N ASN A 110 1.55 -4.79 9.42
CA ASN A 110 2.82 -4.44 10.06
C ASN A 110 3.86 -4.01 9.03
N ILE A 111 3.93 -4.69 7.88
CA ILE A 111 4.79 -4.28 6.76
C ILE A 111 4.38 -2.89 6.26
N VAL A 112 3.09 -2.66 6.01
CA VAL A 112 2.58 -1.36 5.56
C VAL A 112 2.93 -0.26 6.57
N VAL A 113 2.69 -0.48 7.87
CA VAL A 113 3.02 0.48 8.92
C VAL A 113 4.53 0.74 9.00
N ALA A 114 5.36 -0.30 8.93
CA ALA A 114 6.81 -0.16 8.94
C ALA A 114 7.31 0.66 7.74
N THR A 115 6.79 0.38 6.53
CA THR A 115 7.10 1.16 5.33
C THR A 115 6.62 2.59 5.45
N THR A 116 5.41 2.84 5.99
CA THR A 116 4.91 4.19 6.24
C THR A 116 5.83 4.95 7.18
N VAL A 117 6.25 4.34 8.30
CA VAL A 117 7.17 4.97 9.25
C VAL A 117 8.51 5.28 8.58
N LEU A 118 9.07 4.34 7.83
CA LEU A 118 10.32 4.54 7.11
C LEU A 118 10.24 5.68 6.09
N MET A 119 9.18 5.71 5.28
CA MET A 119 8.95 6.78 4.28
C MET A 119 8.71 8.13 4.96
N THR A 120 7.98 8.17 6.07
CA THR A 120 7.81 9.41 6.85
C THR A 120 9.14 9.89 7.41
N LEU A 121 9.98 9.00 7.94
CA LEU A 121 11.32 9.36 8.41
C LEU A 121 12.18 9.90 7.26
N LEU A 122 12.08 9.32 6.07
CA LEU A 122 12.78 9.81 4.88
C LEU A 122 12.31 11.21 4.48
N ALA A 123 11.00 11.42 4.38
CA ALA A 123 10.42 12.74 4.07
C ALA A 123 10.83 13.79 5.12
N VAL A 124 10.69 13.48 6.41
CA VAL A 124 11.14 14.37 7.49
C VAL A 124 12.64 14.65 7.41
N GLY A 125 13.46 13.63 7.08
CA GLY A 125 14.89 13.79 6.87
C GLY A 125 15.20 14.76 5.73
N LEU A 126 14.49 14.64 4.60
CA LEU A 126 14.61 15.56 3.46
C LEU A 126 14.19 16.99 3.85
N ALA A 127 13.06 17.18 4.52
CA ALA A 127 12.67 18.49 5.05
C ALA A 127 13.74 19.11 5.95
N ILE A 128 14.30 18.33 6.89
CA ILE A 128 15.35 18.79 7.80
C ILE A 128 16.61 19.17 7.01
N ILE A 129 17.02 18.36 6.03
CA ILE A 129 18.17 18.65 5.17
C ILE A 129 17.94 19.95 4.38
N GLY A 130 16.76 20.15 3.79
CA GLY A 130 16.44 21.38 3.07
C GLY A 130 16.45 22.64 3.95
N LEU A 131 16.01 22.50 5.20
CA LEU A 131 16.01 23.60 6.17
C LEU A 131 17.43 23.95 6.66
N LEU A 132 18.27 22.95 6.92
CA LEU A 132 19.62 23.14 7.45
C LEU A 132 20.66 23.42 6.35
N TYR A 133 20.47 22.84 5.17
CA TYR A 133 21.41 22.86 4.05
C TYR A 133 20.69 23.12 2.72
N PRO A 134 20.09 24.31 2.53
CA PRO A 134 19.34 24.65 1.31
C PRO A 134 20.14 24.45 0.02
N ALA A 135 21.46 24.69 0.07
CA ALA A 135 22.33 24.60 -1.10
C ALA A 135 22.69 23.17 -1.53
N LEU A 136 22.45 22.13 -0.72
CA LEU A 136 22.77 20.75 -1.09
C LEU A 136 21.83 20.21 -2.18
N VAL A 137 20.57 20.64 -2.18
CA VAL A 137 19.55 20.20 -3.14
C VAL A 137 18.69 21.40 -3.57
N PRO A 138 19.25 22.34 -4.36
CA PRO A 138 18.51 23.53 -4.76
C PRO A 138 17.43 23.11 -5.78
N MET A 139 16.16 23.28 -5.43
CA MET A 139 15.03 22.96 -6.31
C MET A 139 14.71 24.11 -7.27
N CYS A 140 15.76 24.68 -7.87
CA CYS A 140 15.66 25.85 -8.72
C CYS A 140 15.88 25.49 -10.19
N PHE A 141 15.17 26.21 -11.06
CA PHE A 141 15.23 26.11 -12.51
C PHE A 141 15.81 27.39 -13.06
N VAL A 142 16.56 27.28 -14.16
CA VAL A 142 17.17 28.43 -14.86
C VAL A 142 16.61 28.46 -16.28
N PRO A 143 15.37 28.92 -16.47
CA PRO A 143 14.84 29.20 -17.80
C PRO A 143 15.66 30.30 -18.48
N GLU A 144 15.95 30.11 -19.76
CA GLU A 144 16.60 31.11 -20.61
C GLU A 144 15.57 31.62 -21.63
N GLU A 145 15.19 32.89 -21.50
CA GLU A 145 14.29 33.56 -22.43
C GLU A 145 15.00 34.74 -23.09
N SER A 146 15.07 34.71 -24.43
CA SER A 146 15.53 35.84 -25.25
C SER A 146 16.92 36.41 -24.86
N GLY A 147 17.85 35.55 -24.42
CA GLY A 147 19.21 35.93 -24.03
C GLY A 147 19.36 36.45 -22.60
N THR A 148 18.30 36.34 -21.79
CA THR A 148 18.33 36.59 -20.34
C THR A 148 17.97 35.32 -19.58
N ALA A 149 18.71 35.05 -18.51
CA ALA A 149 18.45 33.95 -17.60
C ALA A 149 17.85 34.47 -16.29
N VAL A 150 16.93 33.70 -15.71
CA VAL A 150 16.34 33.98 -14.39
C VAL A 150 16.44 32.70 -13.58
N VAL A 151 16.86 32.79 -12.30
CA VAL A 151 16.77 31.65 -11.38
C VAL A 151 15.42 31.68 -10.70
N VAL A 152 14.68 30.59 -10.82
CA VAL A 152 13.34 30.44 -10.23
C VAL A 152 13.36 29.28 -9.23
N CYS A 153 13.04 29.57 -7.97
CA CYS A 153 12.94 28.61 -6.88
C CYS A 153 11.50 28.58 -6.34
N PRO A 154 11.09 27.57 -5.54
CA PRO A 154 9.71 27.41 -5.10
C PRO A 154 9.14 28.61 -4.32
N ASN A 155 9.98 29.30 -3.54
CA ASN A 155 9.56 30.43 -2.71
C ASN A 155 10.34 31.73 -3.02
N GLY A 156 10.94 31.85 -4.21
CA GLY A 156 11.73 33.01 -4.58
C GLY A 156 12.19 32.99 -6.03
N GLN A 157 12.52 34.16 -6.58
CA GLN A 157 13.08 34.30 -7.91
C GLN A 157 14.18 35.38 -7.89
N SER A 158 15.21 35.21 -8.71
CA SER A 158 16.25 36.21 -8.90
C SER A 158 15.75 37.33 -9.82
N GLN A 159 16.51 38.43 -9.88
CA GLN A 159 16.34 39.37 -11.00
C GLN A 159 16.90 38.76 -12.29
N PRO A 160 16.40 39.15 -13.47
CA PRO A 160 16.97 38.73 -14.74
C PRO A 160 18.43 39.17 -14.86
N PHE A 161 19.27 38.25 -15.32
CA PHE A 161 20.68 38.49 -15.57
C PHE A 161 21.05 37.97 -16.96
N VAL A 162 22.15 38.49 -17.51
CA VAL A 162 22.71 38.03 -18.78
C VAL A 162 23.94 37.19 -18.44
N PRO A 163 23.99 35.89 -18.78
CA PRO A 163 25.17 35.07 -18.52
C PRO A 163 26.39 35.68 -19.23
N LEU A 164 27.49 35.85 -18.49
CA LEU A 164 28.69 36.55 -18.98
C LEU A 164 29.67 35.59 -19.65
N SER A 165 29.79 35.77 -20.96
CA SER A 165 30.82 35.21 -21.85
C SER A 165 30.54 33.76 -22.23
N GLY A 166 30.59 33.44 -23.54
CA GLY A 166 30.40 32.09 -24.10
C GLY A 166 31.45 31.04 -23.71
N ASN A 167 31.94 31.07 -22.47
CA ASN A 167 32.78 30.12 -21.81
C ASN A 167 31.94 29.39 -20.74
N GLN A 168 31.52 28.16 -21.06
CA GLN A 168 30.55 27.38 -20.26
C GLN A 168 30.97 27.15 -18.79
N LEU A 169 32.27 27.18 -18.50
CA LEU A 169 32.80 26.98 -17.15
C LEU A 169 32.56 28.19 -16.23
N THR A 170 32.73 29.41 -16.75
CA THR A 170 32.50 30.63 -15.97
C THR A 170 31.02 30.94 -15.80
N ASP A 171 30.21 30.65 -16.83
CA ASP A 171 28.75 30.78 -16.75
C ASP A 171 28.15 29.87 -15.68
N GLY A 172 28.59 28.60 -15.61
CA GLY A 172 28.11 27.67 -14.59
C GLY A 172 28.40 28.13 -13.16
N GLN A 173 29.60 28.66 -12.93
CA GLN A 173 30.03 29.12 -11.61
C GLN A 173 29.30 30.40 -11.16
N GLU A 174 28.96 31.29 -12.10
CA GLU A 174 28.14 32.48 -11.83
C GLU A 174 26.68 32.09 -11.53
N ILE A 175 26.11 31.17 -12.32
CA ILE A 175 24.76 30.65 -12.11
C ILE A 175 24.65 29.97 -10.74
N ASP A 176 25.63 29.15 -10.35
CA ASP A 176 25.63 28.47 -9.04
C ASP A 176 25.66 29.47 -7.87
N ALA A 177 26.38 30.58 -8.01
CA ALA A 177 26.41 31.64 -7.00
C ALA A 177 25.04 32.36 -6.89
N ILE A 178 24.39 32.64 -8.02
CA ILE A 178 23.05 33.26 -8.05
C ILE A 178 22.01 32.29 -7.47
N VAL A 179 22.11 30.99 -7.79
CA VAL A 179 21.26 29.95 -7.20
C VAL A 179 21.44 29.92 -5.67
N ALA A 180 22.68 29.85 -5.18
CA ALA A 180 22.96 29.85 -3.74
C ALA A 180 22.42 31.09 -3.01
N ALA A 181 22.39 32.25 -3.68
CA ALA A 181 21.81 33.48 -3.13
C ALA A 181 20.28 33.53 -3.18
N THR A 182 19.65 32.79 -4.10
CA THR A 182 18.20 32.82 -4.34
C THR A 182 17.45 31.75 -3.53
N VAL A 183 18.08 30.60 -3.29
CA VAL A 183 17.49 29.46 -2.56
C VAL A 183 17.12 29.86 -1.13
N ARG A 184 15.93 29.44 -0.69
CA ARG A 184 15.45 29.62 0.68
C ARG A 184 15.35 28.28 1.41
N PRO A 185 15.60 28.24 2.72
CA PRO A 185 15.52 26.99 3.50
C PRO A 185 14.12 26.34 3.48
N ALA A 186 13.07 27.14 3.28
CA ALA A 186 11.70 26.66 3.21
C ALA A 186 11.31 26.04 1.85
N ASP A 187 12.16 26.13 0.81
CA ASP A 187 11.80 25.73 -0.56
C ASP A 187 11.40 24.26 -0.64
N LEU A 188 12.20 23.37 -0.05
CA LEU A 188 11.93 21.93 -0.03
C LEU A 188 10.71 21.60 0.85
N LEU A 189 10.56 22.28 1.98
CA LEU A 189 9.43 22.09 2.90
C LEU A 189 8.09 22.48 2.23
N VAL A 190 8.07 23.53 1.40
CA VAL A 190 6.89 23.91 0.62
C VAL A 190 6.51 22.79 -0.36
N ILE A 191 7.49 22.25 -1.10
CA ILE A 191 7.25 21.15 -2.05
C ILE A 191 6.68 19.92 -1.34
N GLU A 192 7.29 19.52 -0.22
CA GLU A 192 6.84 18.34 0.52
C GLU A 192 5.44 18.52 1.11
N LEU A 193 5.14 19.69 1.70
CA LEU A 193 3.80 19.99 2.23
C LEU A 193 2.76 19.97 1.12
N VAL A 194 3.04 20.57 -0.03
CA VAL A 194 2.13 20.57 -1.17
C VAL A 194 1.91 19.15 -1.68
N GLY A 195 2.98 18.35 -1.80
CA GLY A 195 2.92 16.94 -2.16
C GLY A 195 2.09 16.10 -1.18
N MET A 196 2.27 16.30 0.12
CA MET A 196 1.47 15.66 1.18
C MET A 196 0.00 16.07 1.09
N THR A 197 -0.28 17.34 0.85
CA THR A 197 -1.66 17.86 0.74
C THR A 197 -2.37 17.24 -0.45
N ALA A 198 -1.70 17.16 -1.60
CA ALA A 198 -2.21 16.51 -2.80
C ALA A 198 -2.49 15.02 -2.57
N ALA A 199 -1.57 14.32 -1.90
CA ALA A 199 -1.75 12.92 -1.54
C ALA A 199 -2.86 12.69 -0.50
N ALA A 200 -3.05 13.62 0.44
CA ALA A 200 -4.14 13.57 1.40
C ALA A 200 -5.51 13.68 0.70
N ILE A 201 -5.63 14.54 -0.32
CA ILE A 201 -6.84 14.61 -1.16
C ILE A 201 -7.06 13.28 -1.90
N ALA A 202 -6.02 12.71 -2.52
CA ALA A 202 -6.11 11.41 -3.19
C ALA A 202 -6.46 10.26 -2.23
N ALA A 203 -5.97 10.32 -0.99
CA ALA A 203 -6.29 9.37 0.06
C ALA A 203 -7.75 9.50 0.53
N ALA A 204 -8.22 10.73 0.77
CA ALA A 204 -9.60 11.01 1.16
C ALA A 204 -10.61 10.56 0.09
N ALA A 205 -10.30 10.80 -1.19
CA ALA A 205 -11.11 10.34 -2.32
C ALA A 205 -11.22 8.80 -2.35
N ALA A 206 -10.12 8.09 -2.08
CA ALA A 206 -10.10 6.63 -2.02
C ALA A 206 -10.91 6.07 -0.83
N ILE A 207 -10.85 6.72 0.33
CA ILE A 207 -11.60 6.30 1.53
C ILE A 207 -13.11 6.50 1.35
N ARG A 208 -13.54 7.60 0.69
CA ARG A 208 -14.96 7.92 0.48
C ARG A 208 -15.73 6.83 -0.28
N GLY A 209 -15.04 6.01 -1.08
CA GLY A 209 -15.62 4.88 -1.80
C GLY A 209 -15.85 3.62 -0.95
N LEU A 210 -15.32 3.55 0.27
CA LEU A 210 -15.41 2.38 1.14
C LEU A 210 -16.73 2.42 1.93
N LYS A 211 -17.74 1.69 1.46
CA LYS A 211 -18.97 1.46 2.24
C LYS A 211 -18.70 0.40 3.32
N GLY A 212 -18.86 0.79 4.59
CA GLY A 212 -19.04 -0.08 5.75
C GLY A 212 -18.25 -1.39 5.73
N SER A 213 -16.91 -1.31 5.68
CA SER A 213 -16.08 -2.51 5.78
C SER A 213 -15.95 -2.91 7.24
N SER A 214 -16.47 -4.07 7.61
CA SER A 214 -16.31 -4.71 8.94
C SER A 214 -14.89 -5.24 9.18
N GLU A 215 -13.93 -4.75 8.40
CA GLU A 215 -12.54 -5.20 8.42
C GLU A 215 -11.86 -4.69 9.70
N ARG A 216 -11.87 -5.58 10.70
CA ARG A 216 -11.37 -5.37 12.08
C ARG A 216 -9.92 -4.86 12.18
N TYR A 217 -9.19 -4.79 11.06
CA TYR A 217 -7.77 -4.46 11.00
C TYR A 217 -7.42 -3.10 10.38
N GLY A 218 -8.42 -2.35 9.86
CA GLY A 218 -8.22 -0.96 9.39
C GLY A 218 -7.21 -0.83 8.24
N LEU A 219 -7.02 -1.89 7.46
CA LEU A 219 -6.00 -1.94 6.41
C LEU A 219 -6.14 -0.83 5.36
N PRO A 220 -7.35 -0.46 4.90
CA PRO A 220 -7.51 0.66 3.96
C PRO A 220 -7.04 1.99 4.54
N VAL A 221 -7.17 2.20 5.86
CA VAL A 221 -6.68 3.40 6.55
C VAL A 221 -5.16 3.41 6.62
N ALA A 222 -4.53 2.25 6.90
CA ALA A 222 -3.07 2.13 6.90
C ALA A 222 -2.47 2.40 5.51
N LEU A 223 -3.11 1.89 4.45
CA LEU A 223 -2.72 2.15 3.06
C LEU A 223 -2.96 3.61 2.66
N ALA A 224 -4.03 4.24 3.15
CA ALA A 224 -4.25 5.67 2.95
C ALA A 224 -3.19 6.52 3.66
N ALA A 225 -2.80 6.14 4.88
CA ALA A 225 -1.73 6.81 5.63
C ALA A 225 -0.38 6.70 4.91
N LEU A 226 -0.07 5.57 4.27
CA LEU A 226 1.14 5.38 3.45
C LEU A 226 1.21 6.37 2.28
N LYS A 227 0.07 6.82 1.73
CA LYS A 227 0.06 7.78 0.62
C LYS A 227 0.63 9.14 1.01
N LEU A 228 0.51 9.57 2.25
CA LEU A 228 0.96 10.90 2.67
C LEU A 228 2.48 11.08 2.47
N PRO A 229 3.35 10.27 3.10
CA PRO A 229 4.79 10.42 2.90
C PRO A 229 5.22 10.07 1.46
N MET A 230 4.53 9.15 0.79
CA MET A 230 4.75 8.89 -0.63
C MET A 230 4.52 10.15 -1.47
N GLY A 231 3.53 10.99 -1.13
CA GLY A 231 3.22 12.20 -1.88
C GLY A 231 4.27 13.29 -1.73
N ALA A 232 4.81 13.42 -0.52
CA ALA A 232 5.94 14.30 -0.26
C ALA A 232 7.15 13.89 -1.12
N ILE A 233 7.50 12.61 -1.06
CA ILE A 233 8.66 12.05 -1.75
C ILE A 233 8.46 12.10 -3.27
N THR A 234 7.27 11.78 -3.79
CA THR A 234 7.03 11.83 -5.25
C THR A 234 7.00 13.26 -5.77
N ALA A 235 6.54 14.24 -4.99
CA ALA A 235 6.62 15.65 -5.37
C ALA A 235 8.08 16.10 -5.52
N PHE A 236 8.92 15.76 -4.53
CA PHE A 236 10.34 16.03 -4.55
C PHE A 236 11.05 15.33 -5.73
N LEU A 237 10.89 14.00 -5.85
CA LEU A 237 11.52 13.23 -6.92
C LEU A 237 11.00 13.63 -8.31
N GLY A 238 9.73 13.97 -8.43
CA GLY A 238 9.11 14.49 -9.66
C GLY A 238 9.78 15.75 -10.18
N LEU A 239 9.97 16.73 -9.29
CA LEU A 239 10.68 17.96 -9.63
C LEU A 239 12.17 17.71 -9.91
N LEU A 240 12.82 16.77 -9.22
CA LEU A 240 14.19 16.35 -9.56
C LEU A 240 14.28 15.74 -10.96
N LEU A 241 13.29 14.95 -11.39
CA LEU A 241 13.25 14.42 -12.75
C LEU A 241 13.07 15.52 -13.81
N LEU A 242 12.21 16.52 -13.53
CA LEU A 242 12.06 17.67 -14.40
C LEU A 242 13.38 18.45 -14.52
N ARG A 243 14.09 18.65 -13.39
CA ARG A 243 15.41 19.29 -13.39
C ARG A 243 16.44 18.48 -14.16
N GLY A 244 16.41 17.15 -14.05
CA GLY A 244 17.28 16.24 -14.80
C GLY A 244 16.95 16.12 -16.29
N GLN A 245 15.99 16.91 -16.81
CA GLN A 245 15.55 16.90 -18.21
C GLN A 245 15.12 15.49 -18.69
N PHE A 246 14.70 14.62 -17.77
CA PHE A 246 14.26 13.26 -18.09
C PHE A 246 12.92 13.24 -18.83
N VAL A 247 12.15 14.33 -18.79
CA VAL A 247 10.90 14.49 -19.53
C VAL A 247 11.05 15.62 -20.55
N PRO A 248 11.23 15.31 -21.85
CA PRO A 248 11.39 16.34 -22.88
C PRO A 248 10.13 17.20 -23.01
N GLY A 249 10.30 18.52 -23.03
CA GLY A 249 9.20 19.49 -23.23
C GLY A 249 8.52 20.03 -21.98
N LEU A 250 8.94 19.63 -20.77
CA LEU A 250 8.43 20.17 -19.48
C LEU A 250 9.47 20.98 -18.69
N GLY A 251 10.65 21.26 -19.27
CA GLY A 251 11.80 21.83 -18.57
C GLY A 251 11.77 23.33 -18.30
N ALA A 252 10.81 24.07 -18.86
CA ALA A 252 10.67 25.52 -18.69
C ALA A 252 9.64 25.81 -17.59
N LEU A 253 10.06 25.66 -16.33
CA LEU A 253 9.29 26.18 -15.21
C LEU A 253 9.72 27.62 -14.97
N ASP A 254 8.92 28.55 -15.48
CA ASP A 254 9.30 29.96 -15.59
C ASP A 254 8.89 30.77 -14.36
N THR A 255 8.05 30.18 -13.49
CA THR A 255 7.55 30.87 -12.28
C THR A 255 7.53 29.96 -11.05
N PRO A 256 7.68 30.53 -9.84
CA PRO A 256 7.60 29.76 -8.59
C PRO A 256 6.26 29.01 -8.46
N ALA A 257 5.17 29.63 -8.92
CA ALA A 257 3.83 29.03 -8.90
C ALA A 257 3.72 27.77 -9.76
N GLN A 258 4.40 27.72 -10.91
CA GLN A 258 4.43 26.51 -11.75
C GLN A 258 5.17 25.36 -11.04
N ILE A 259 6.27 25.66 -10.32
CA ILE A 259 7.00 24.64 -9.55
C ILE A 259 6.09 24.01 -8.49
N VAL A 260 5.36 24.85 -7.75
CA VAL A 260 4.40 24.40 -6.74
C VAL A 260 3.24 23.63 -7.37
N ALA A 261 2.74 24.06 -8.53
CA ALA A 261 1.68 23.35 -9.25
C ALA A 261 2.13 21.95 -9.69
N TRP A 262 3.36 21.80 -10.20
CA TRP A 262 3.93 20.50 -10.55
C TRP A 262 4.16 19.62 -9.33
N ALA A 263 4.60 20.18 -8.19
CA ALA A 263 4.67 19.45 -6.92
C ALA A 263 3.31 18.86 -6.52
N LEU A 264 2.23 19.62 -6.69
CA LEU A 264 0.86 19.15 -6.45
C LEU A 264 0.48 18.00 -7.39
N VAL A 265 0.77 18.13 -8.69
CA VAL A 265 0.49 17.09 -9.70
C VAL A 265 1.24 15.79 -9.38
N PHE A 266 2.54 15.87 -9.08
CA PHE A 266 3.34 14.68 -8.74
C PHE A 266 2.95 14.08 -7.38
N GLY A 267 2.58 14.90 -6.40
CA GLY A 267 2.07 14.43 -5.11
C GLY A 267 0.74 13.67 -5.24
N TYR A 268 -0.14 14.10 -6.14
CA TYR A 268 -1.39 13.40 -6.46
C TYR A 268 -1.14 12.15 -7.32
N GLY A 269 -0.22 12.25 -8.29
CA GLY A 269 0.05 11.26 -9.35
C GLY A 269 1.07 10.18 -9.00
N GLN A 270 1.15 9.72 -7.75
CA GLN A 270 2.19 8.79 -7.27
C GLN A 270 2.37 7.54 -8.15
N GLN A 271 1.28 6.96 -8.65
CA GLN A 271 1.31 5.74 -9.47
C GLN A 271 1.80 5.98 -10.91
N LEU A 272 1.58 7.19 -11.42
CA LEU A 272 2.09 7.57 -12.75
C LEU A 272 3.59 7.78 -12.68
N PHE A 273 4.06 8.42 -11.60
CA PHE A 273 5.48 8.67 -11.36
C PHE A 273 6.30 7.37 -11.35
N THR A 274 5.88 6.35 -10.58
CA THR A 274 6.61 5.08 -10.53
C THR A 274 6.68 4.39 -11.89
N ARG A 275 5.59 4.43 -12.68
CA ARG A 275 5.57 3.86 -14.03
C ARG A 275 6.54 4.55 -14.99
N LEU A 276 6.64 5.88 -14.92
CA LEU A 276 7.55 6.64 -15.77
C LEU A 276 9.02 6.31 -15.45
N VAL A 277 9.36 6.23 -14.16
CA VAL A 277 10.71 5.84 -13.72
C VAL A 277 11.05 4.42 -14.18
N ASP A 278 10.12 3.46 -14.02
CA ASP A 278 10.31 2.08 -14.45
C ASP A 278 10.53 1.98 -15.96
N GLN A 279 9.75 2.72 -16.76
CA GLN A 279 9.89 2.75 -18.22
C GLN A 279 11.26 3.29 -18.66
N GLN A 280 11.73 4.38 -18.06
CA GLN A 280 13.04 4.94 -18.39
C GLN A 280 14.18 4.01 -17.96
N GLY A 281 14.05 3.36 -16.80
CA GLY A 281 15.01 2.34 -16.36
C GLY A 281 15.15 1.21 -17.37
N GLN A 282 14.04 0.75 -17.96
CA GLN A 282 14.07 -0.27 -19.01
C GLN A 282 14.78 0.22 -20.28
N VAL A 283 14.52 1.44 -20.75
CA VAL A 283 15.18 2.01 -21.93
C VAL A 283 16.71 2.10 -21.73
N VAL A 284 17.16 2.54 -20.56
CA VAL A 284 18.60 2.60 -20.24
C VAL A 284 19.23 1.21 -20.23
N LEU A 285 18.56 0.23 -19.61
CA LEU A 285 19.04 -1.16 -19.60
C LEU A 285 19.10 -1.78 -21.00
N GLU A 286 18.12 -1.50 -21.86
CA GLU A 286 18.12 -1.93 -23.25
C GLU A 286 19.25 -1.29 -24.06
N THR A 287 19.55 -0.01 -23.82
CA THR A 287 20.65 0.71 -24.47
C THR A 287 22.01 0.10 -24.10
N VAL A 288 22.24 -0.19 -22.81
CA VAL A 288 23.48 -0.83 -22.34
C VAL A 288 23.60 -2.26 -22.88
N ARG A 289 22.52 -3.04 -22.85
CA ARG A 289 22.49 -4.40 -23.40
C ARG A 289 22.70 -4.42 -24.93
N GLY A 290 22.25 -3.39 -25.63
CA GLY A 290 22.48 -3.19 -27.05
C GLY A 290 23.92 -2.77 -27.39
N ALA A 291 24.56 -1.99 -26.53
CA ALA A 291 25.97 -1.60 -26.65
C ALA A 291 26.91 -2.81 -26.43
N ASP A 292 26.68 -3.61 -25.40
CA ASP A 292 27.45 -4.83 -25.07
C ASP A 292 27.38 -5.88 -26.22
N LYS A 293 26.23 -5.97 -26.89
CA LYS A 293 26.03 -6.83 -28.06
C LYS A 293 26.78 -6.36 -29.32
N ARG A 294 27.13 -5.07 -29.42
CA ARG A 294 27.89 -4.51 -30.56
C ARG A 294 29.39 -4.64 -30.36
N GLU A 295 29.88 -4.51 -29.13
CA GLU A 295 31.29 -4.74 -28.78
C GLU A 295 31.68 -6.22 -28.94
N THR A 296 30.80 -7.15 -28.57
CA THR A 296 31.02 -8.59 -28.81
C THR A 296 30.94 -8.99 -30.28
N GLY A 297 30.30 -8.18 -31.13
CA GLY A 297 30.21 -8.38 -32.58
C GLY A 297 31.37 -7.80 -33.40
N THR A 298 32.28 -7.02 -32.79
CA THR A 298 33.42 -6.38 -33.47
C THR A 298 34.78 -7.00 -33.14
N SER A 299 34.81 -8.09 -32.35
CA SER A 299 36.02 -8.88 -32.03
C SER A 299 36.16 -10.16 -32.87
N SER A 300 35.57 -10.20 -34.06
CA SER A 300 35.77 -11.28 -35.04
C SER A 300 35.97 -10.70 -36.42
N ASP A 301 37.15 -10.11 -36.63
CA ASP A 301 37.82 -9.99 -37.94
C ASP A 301 39.34 -10.12 -37.71
#